data_AF-A0AAV9EJ53-F1
#
_entry.id   AF-A0AAV9EJ53-F1
#
_cell.length_a   1.000
_cell.length_b   1.000
_cell.length_c   1.000
_cell.angle_alpha   90.00
_cell.angle_beta   90.00
_cell.angle_gamma   90.00
#
_symmetry.space_group_name_H-M   'P 1'
#
loop_
_entity.id
_entity.type
_entity.pdbx_description
1 polymer ?
#
loop_
_entity_poly.entity_id
_entity_poly.type
_entity_poly.pdbx_seq_one_letter_code
_entity_poly.pdbx_strand_id
1 'polypeptide(L)'
;MGRRTTPTLLFSAFLLLLMQSVSSKNPPSLARKEDLPFIRCQVCRKIAEELHGLVQKKQTQISPKMISELQIIDIAENVCNLKKEESDWILRIDIVEKGDTLELVDQGTEGQCNSECKTIERACQEVMGYSDTDVAEYIFKARPSINALVNYLCGDLTKACSVKAPPIPKDRIPGEPFVAKSSKEAEMEKILRSMQGKVLRQKETAKAEWKGRILEGVKQSGAAIKKHVNRSLYRIQKWWGGKKTGGKASKAVTLGG
;
A
#
# COMPACT_ATOMS: atom_id res chain seq x y z
N MET A 1 22.61 67.80 -37.12
CA MET A 1 21.90 67.60 -35.83
C MET A 1 21.20 66.25 -35.86
N GLY A 2 21.80 65.25 -35.22
CA GLY A 2 21.38 63.84 -35.32
C GLY A 2 20.09 63.54 -34.56
N ARG A 3 19.15 62.88 -35.24
CA ARG A 3 17.93 62.33 -34.65
C ARG A 3 18.28 61.13 -33.76
N ARG A 4 17.94 61.23 -32.48
CA ARG A 4 17.93 60.10 -31.54
C ARG A 4 16.72 59.20 -31.87
N THR A 5 16.98 57.95 -32.20
CA THR A 5 15.98 56.89 -32.27
C THR A 5 15.85 56.23 -30.89
N THR A 6 14.65 56.22 -30.33
CA THR A 6 14.32 55.48 -29.10
C THR A 6 13.61 54.17 -29.46
N PRO A 7 14.15 52.99 -29.11
CA PRO A 7 13.48 51.71 -29.32
C PRO A 7 12.83 51.28 -27.98
N THR A 8 11.57 51.64 -27.74
CA THR A 8 10.91 51.32 -26.47
C THR A 8 9.48 50.80 -26.63
N LEU A 9 9.16 50.13 -27.74
CA LEU A 9 7.79 49.63 -27.99
C LEU A 9 7.76 48.23 -28.65
N LEU A 10 8.65 47.31 -28.30
CA LEU A 10 8.52 45.91 -28.75
C LEU A 10 8.65 44.85 -27.64
N PHE A 11 9.06 45.22 -26.42
CA PHE A 11 9.18 44.28 -25.31
C PHE A 11 7.88 44.05 -24.51
N SER A 12 6.83 44.83 -24.75
CA SER A 12 5.57 44.73 -23.99
C SER A 12 4.62 43.64 -24.47
N ALA A 13 4.78 43.12 -25.70
CA ALA A 13 3.84 42.16 -26.28
C ALA A 13 4.19 40.68 -25.97
N PHE A 14 5.43 40.38 -25.57
CA PHE A 14 5.87 39.00 -25.35
C PHE A 14 5.63 38.49 -23.92
N LEU A 15 5.43 39.38 -22.95
CA LEU A 15 5.12 39.00 -21.55
C LEU A 15 3.65 38.63 -21.31
N LEU A 16 2.74 38.97 -22.23
CA LEU A 16 1.31 38.64 -22.11
C LEU A 16 0.95 37.22 -22.60
N LEU A 17 1.89 36.48 -23.19
CA LEU A 17 1.66 35.09 -23.65
C LEU A 17 2.05 34.01 -22.63
N LEU A 18 2.60 34.35 -21.46
CA LEU A 18 3.05 33.37 -20.46
C LEU A 18 2.04 33.07 -19.33
N MET A 19 0.80 33.59 -19.41
CA MET A 19 -0.21 33.45 -18.34
C MET A 19 -1.29 32.38 -18.57
N GLN A 20 -1.13 31.46 -19.53
CA GLN A 20 -2.07 30.35 -19.73
C GLN A 20 -1.40 28.98 -19.55
N SER A 21 -0.90 28.74 -18.34
CA SER A 21 -0.80 27.36 -17.80
C SER A 21 -1.07 27.37 -16.30
N VAL A 22 -2.20 28.01 -15.92
CA VAL A 22 -2.79 27.69 -14.63
C VAL A 22 -3.33 26.28 -14.77
N SER A 23 -2.54 25.29 -14.34
CA SER A 23 -3.10 23.99 -13.94
C SER A 23 -4.13 24.29 -12.86
N SER A 24 -5.40 24.34 -13.25
CA SER A 24 -6.53 24.31 -12.34
C SER A 24 -6.44 23.02 -11.55
N LYS A 25 -5.76 23.05 -10.40
CA LYS A 25 -5.91 22.01 -9.39
C LYS A 25 -7.31 22.20 -8.83
N ASN A 26 -8.27 21.53 -9.45
CA ASN A 26 -9.61 21.41 -8.88
C ASN A 26 -9.46 20.90 -7.43
N PRO A 27 -10.26 21.43 -6.49
CA PRO A 27 -10.24 20.93 -5.13
C PRO A 27 -10.47 19.39 -5.14
N PRO A 28 -9.85 18.65 -4.21
CA PRO A 28 -10.03 17.20 -4.14
C PRO A 28 -11.51 16.85 -4.09
N SER A 29 -11.95 16.03 -5.05
CA SER A 29 -13.30 15.47 -5.07
C SER A 29 -13.53 14.59 -3.83
N LEU A 30 -14.78 14.54 -3.37
CA LEU A 30 -15.19 13.74 -2.22
C LEU A 30 -16.07 12.56 -2.65
N ALA A 31 -15.99 11.46 -1.92
CA ALA A 31 -16.82 10.28 -2.14
C ALA A 31 -18.28 10.53 -1.78
N ARG A 32 -19.19 10.02 -2.61
CA ARG A 32 -20.64 9.99 -2.41
C ARG A 32 -21.02 8.81 -1.53
N LYS A 33 -21.15 9.05 -0.22
CA LYS A 33 -21.39 7.97 0.75
C LYS A 33 -22.74 7.30 0.55
N GLU A 34 -23.71 8.04 0.02
CA GLU A 34 -25.03 7.55 -0.33
C GLU A 34 -25.01 6.46 -1.40
N ASP A 35 -23.97 6.40 -2.23
CA ASP A 35 -23.88 5.43 -3.33
C ASP A 35 -23.27 4.08 -2.92
N LEU A 36 -22.57 4.04 -1.78
CA LEU A 36 -21.86 2.85 -1.30
C LEU A 36 -22.75 1.60 -1.20
N PRO A 37 -24.00 1.67 -0.70
CA PRO A 37 -24.87 0.49 -0.61
C PRO A 37 -25.22 -0.13 -1.97
N PHE A 38 -25.20 0.64 -3.06
CA PHE A 38 -25.58 0.17 -4.39
C PHE A 38 -24.40 -0.49 -5.13
N ILE A 39 -23.17 -0.04 -4.88
CA ILE A 39 -21.99 -0.48 -5.64
C ILE A 39 -21.08 -1.47 -4.89
N ARG A 40 -21.23 -1.63 -3.56
CA ARG A 40 -20.31 -2.41 -2.72
C ARG A 40 -19.99 -3.81 -3.26
N CYS A 41 -21.01 -4.59 -3.65
CA CYS A 41 -20.79 -5.94 -4.20
C CYS A 41 -20.07 -5.90 -5.57
N GLN A 42 -20.40 -4.93 -6.42
CA GLN A 42 -19.76 -4.78 -7.73
C GLN A 42 -18.28 -4.42 -7.59
N VAL A 43 -17.97 -3.49 -6.68
CA VAL A 43 -16.60 -3.12 -6.33
C VAL A 43 -15.84 -4.33 -5.81
N CYS A 44 -16.43 -5.14 -4.93
CA CYS A 44 -15.79 -6.37 -4.45
C CYS A 44 -15.43 -7.35 -5.58
N ARG A 45 -16.36 -7.56 -6.53
CA ARG A 45 -16.09 -8.42 -7.69
C ARG A 45 -14.94 -7.88 -8.54
N LYS A 46 -14.89 -6.57 -8.77
CA LYS A 46 -13.76 -5.95 -9.48
C LYS A 46 -12.45 -6.05 -8.74
N ILE A 47 -12.44 -5.92 -7.43
CA ILE A 47 -11.23 -6.16 -6.64
C ILE A 47 -10.71 -7.59 -6.86
N ALA A 48 -11.57 -8.61 -6.79
CA ALA A 48 -11.14 -9.99 -7.02
C ALA A 48 -10.57 -10.20 -8.44
N GLU A 49 -11.22 -9.63 -9.47
CA GLU A 49 -10.71 -9.67 -10.85
C GLU A 49 -9.32 -8.99 -10.97
N GLU A 50 -9.17 -7.80 -10.41
CA GLU A 50 -7.94 -7.00 -10.47
C GLU A 50 -6.81 -7.66 -9.66
N LEU A 51 -7.07 -8.18 -8.46
CA LEU A 51 -6.08 -8.93 -7.68
C LEU A 51 -5.56 -10.13 -8.46
N HIS A 52 -6.45 -10.91 -9.06
CA HIS A 52 -6.07 -12.07 -9.86
C HIS A 52 -5.22 -11.64 -11.06
N GLY A 53 -5.62 -10.61 -11.79
CA GLY A 53 -4.88 -10.09 -12.94
C GLY A 53 -3.51 -9.51 -12.58
N LEU A 54 -3.42 -8.71 -11.52
CA LEU A 54 -2.18 -8.10 -11.04
C LEU A 54 -1.18 -9.16 -10.57
N VAL A 55 -1.64 -10.18 -9.84
CA VAL A 55 -0.80 -11.30 -9.38
C VAL A 55 -0.26 -12.10 -10.56
N GLN A 56 -1.10 -12.42 -11.55
CA GLN A 56 -0.67 -13.10 -12.78
C GLN A 56 0.35 -12.26 -13.55
N LYS A 57 0.08 -10.96 -13.75
CA LYS A 57 0.99 -10.02 -14.40
C LYS A 57 2.34 -9.93 -13.66
N LYS A 58 2.33 -9.94 -12.34
CA LYS A 58 3.57 -9.92 -11.55
C LYS A 58 4.33 -11.23 -11.69
N GLN A 59 3.65 -12.37 -11.67
CA GLN A 59 4.24 -13.69 -11.85
C GLN A 59 4.90 -13.84 -13.23
N THR A 60 4.32 -13.29 -14.30
CA THR A 60 4.95 -13.31 -15.62
C THR A 60 6.20 -12.43 -15.68
N GLN A 61 6.21 -11.27 -15.01
CA GLN A 61 7.36 -10.36 -14.97
C GLN A 61 8.58 -10.91 -14.23
N ILE A 62 8.37 -11.70 -13.17
CA ILE A 62 9.47 -12.22 -12.34
C ILE A 62 9.86 -13.67 -12.68
N SER A 63 9.16 -14.28 -13.64
CA SER A 63 9.45 -15.63 -14.13
C SER A 63 10.93 -15.79 -14.48
N PRO A 64 11.58 -16.92 -14.10
CA PRO A 64 11.02 -18.15 -13.55
C PRO A 64 10.82 -18.16 -12.03
N LYS A 65 11.07 -17.05 -11.33
CA LYS A 65 10.87 -16.99 -9.88
C LYS A 65 9.38 -17.06 -9.55
N MET A 66 9.03 -17.77 -8.49
CA MET A 66 7.66 -17.79 -8.00
C MET A 66 7.38 -16.50 -7.21
N ILE A 67 6.20 -15.91 -7.42
CA ILE A 67 5.73 -14.78 -6.64
C ILE A 67 5.58 -15.20 -5.18
N SER A 68 6.09 -14.40 -4.25
CA SER A 68 5.95 -14.67 -2.82
C SER A 68 4.62 -14.13 -2.29
N GLU A 69 4.17 -14.70 -1.17
CA GLU A 69 3.01 -14.20 -0.42
C GLU A 69 3.14 -12.70 -0.08
N LEU A 70 4.32 -12.26 0.36
CA LEU A 70 4.59 -10.85 0.65
C LEU A 70 4.38 -9.93 -0.57
N GLN A 71 4.69 -10.40 -1.77
CA GLN A 71 4.43 -9.62 -2.99
C GLN A 71 2.93 -9.55 -3.31
N ILE A 72 2.17 -10.60 -2.97
CA ILE A 72 0.72 -10.60 -3.12
C ILE A 72 0.07 -9.68 -2.08
N ILE A 73 0.57 -9.66 -0.84
CA ILE A 73 0.14 -8.72 0.21
C ILE A 73 0.35 -7.27 -0.26
N ASP A 74 1.53 -6.92 -0.78
CA ASP A 74 1.80 -5.57 -1.32
C ASP A 74 0.85 -5.19 -2.47
N ILE A 75 0.46 -6.16 -3.31
CA ILE A 75 -0.58 -5.92 -4.33
C ILE A 75 -1.94 -5.66 -3.66
N ALA A 76 -2.33 -6.50 -2.70
CA ALA A 76 -3.61 -6.40 -2.00
C ALA A 76 -3.75 -5.10 -1.19
N GLU A 77 -2.70 -4.66 -0.50
CA GLU A 77 -2.67 -3.39 0.24
C GLU A 77 -2.85 -2.16 -0.66
N ASN A 78 -2.40 -2.24 -1.93
CA ASN A 78 -2.37 -1.11 -2.84
C ASN A 78 -3.48 -1.11 -3.90
N VAL A 79 -4.29 -2.17 -4.01
CA VAL A 79 -5.37 -2.30 -5.03
C VAL A 79 -6.43 -1.19 -4.92
N CYS A 80 -6.55 -0.54 -3.76
CA CYS A 80 -7.47 0.57 -3.50
C CYS A 80 -6.79 1.95 -3.35
N ASN A 81 -5.49 2.07 -3.68
CA ASN A 81 -4.71 3.29 -3.39
C ASN A 81 -4.43 4.08 -4.67
N LEU A 82 -5.19 5.15 -4.96
CA LEU A 82 -5.09 5.96 -6.19
C LEU A 82 -3.70 6.58 -6.47
N LYS A 83 -2.76 6.47 -5.53
CA LYS A 83 -1.35 6.87 -5.73
C LYS A 83 -0.47 5.75 -6.29
N LYS A 84 -1.04 4.56 -6.50
CA LYS A 84 -0.35 3.32 -6.85
C LYS A 84 -0.93 2.76 -8.14
N GLU A 85 -0.08 2.10 -8.93
CA GLU A 85 -0.47 1.54 -10.22
C GLU A 85 -1.46 0.38 -10.07
N GLU A 86 -1.43 -0.31 -8.92
CA GLU A 86 -2.35 -1.40 -8.57
C GLU A 86 -3.82 -0.95 -8.49
N SER A 87 -4.09 0.36 -8.35
CA SER A 87 -5.46 0.88 -8.34
C SER A 87 -5.82 1.69 -9.60
N ASP A 88 -5.00 1.64 -10.66
CA ASP A 88 -5.26 2.38 -11.91
C ASP A 88 -6.64 1.98 -12.50
N TRP A 89 -7.11 0.76 -12.21
CA TRP A 89 -8.43 0.28 -12.65
C TRP A 89 -9.56 1.20 -12.21
N ILE A 90 -9.49 1.81 -11.02
CA ILE A 90 -10.54 2.72 -10.50
C ILE A 90 -10.75 3.91 -11.44
N LEU A 91 -9.68 4.40 -12.07
CA LEU A 91 -9.73 5.57 -12.95
C LEU A 91 -10.44 5.30 -14.28
N ARG A 92 -10.67 4.03 -14.65
CA ARG A 92 -11.38 3.67 -15.87
C ARG A 92 -12.87 3.40 -15.67
N ILE A 93 -13.30 3.31 -14.42
CA ILE A 93 -14.66 2.94 -14.08
C ILE A 93 -15.53 4.17 -13.89
N ASP A 94 -16.69 4.13 -14.51
CA ASP A 94 -17.78 5.10 -14.41
C ASP A 94 -18.97 4.46 -13.67
N ILE A 95 -19.67 5.22 -12.83
CA ILE A 95 -20.88 4.76 -12.13
C ILE A 95 -22.10 5.21 -12.94
N VAL A 96 -22.62 4.31 -13.78
CA VAL A 96 -23.76 4.63 -14.66
C VAL A 96 -25.09 4.25 -14.02
N GLU A 97 -26.11 5.09 -14.24
CA GLU A 97 -27.49 4.74 -13.90
C GLU A 97 -28.09 3.85 -14.99
N LYS A 98 -28.59 2.68 -14.60
CA LYS A 98 -29.39 1.79 -15.46
C LYS A 98 -30.71 1.44 -14.78
N GLY A 99 -31.77 2.12 -15.20
CA GLY A 99 -33.09 1.96 -14.60
C GLY A 99 -33.06 2.39 -13.13
N ASP A 100 -33.35 1.45 -12.23
CA ASP A 100 -33.34 1.64 -10.78
C ASP A 100 -32.04 1.14 -10.10
N THR A 101 -30.96 0.97 -10.86
CA THR A 101 -29.66 0.48 -10.35
C THR A 101 -28.48 1.36 -10.77
N LEU A 102 -27.41 1.32 -9.98
CA LEU A 102 -26.08 1.81 -10.38
C LEU A 102 -25.25 0.64 -10.89
N GLU A 103 -24.54 0.83 -12.00
CA GLU A 103 -23.61 -0.15 -12.54
C GLU A 103 -22.21 0.44 -12.72
N LEU A 104 -21.19 -0.39 -12.47
CA LEU A 104 -19.80 -0.05 -12.76
C LEU A 104 -19.48 -0.40 -14.23
N VAL A 105 -19.15 0.60 -15.03
CA VAL A 105 -18.80 0.43 -16.45
C VAL A 105 -17.35 0.84 -16.69
N ASP A 106 -16.57 -0.05 -17.28
CA ASP A 106 -15.21 0.25 -17.75
C ASP A 106 -15.27 1.01 -19.07
N GLN A 107 -14.74 2.23 -19.09
CA GLN A 107 -14.71 3.13 -20.24
C GLN A 107 -13.49 2.88 -21.16
N GLY A 108 -12.62 1.93 -20.81
CA GLY A 108 -11.43 1.55 -21.57
C GLY A 108 -10.28 2.57 -21.54
N THR A 109 -10.49 3.76 -20.96
CA THR A 109 -9.51 4.84 -20.83
C THR A 109 -9.54 5.42 -19.43
N GLU A 110 -8.44 6.03 -18.97
CA GLU A 110 -8.43 6.71 -17.67
C GLU A 110 -9.20 8.03 -17.76
N GLY A 111 -10.13 8.24 -16.84
CA GLY A 111 -10.88 9.48 -16.67
C GLY A 111 -10.30 10.38 -15.57
N GLN A 112 -10.79 11.61 -15.53
CA GLN A 112 -10.57 12.52 -14.40
C GLN A 112 -11.18 11.92 -13.13
N CYS A 113 -10.42 11.89 -12.04
CA CYS A 113 -10.89 11.30 -10.78
C CYS A 113 -11.78 12.31 -10.03
N ASN A 114 -13.09 12.19 -10.24
CA ASN A 114 -14.09 13.00 -9.57
C ASN A 114 -14.74 12.24 -8.39
N SER A 115 -15.95 12.63 -7.99
CA SER A 115 -16.68 12.03 -6.87
C SER A 115 -16.95 10.54 -7.08
N GLU A 116 -17.19 10.10 -8.32
CA GLU A 116 -17.43 8.69 -8.64
C GLU A 116 -16.20 7.80 -8.40
N CYS A 117 -15.05 8.20 -8.96
CA CYS A 117 -13.75 7.56 -8.70
C CYS A 117 -13.47 7.49 -7.18
N LYS A 118 -13.76 8.56 -6.45
CA LYS A 118 -13.60 8.60 -4.98
C LYS A 118 -14.58 7.71 -4.23
N THR A 119 -15.78 7.54 -4.77
CA THR A 119 -16.80 6.62 -4.25
C THR A 119 -16.36 5.17 -4.42
N ILE A 120 -15.79 4.83 -5.58
CA ILE A 120 -15.21 3.50 -5.84
C ILE A 120 -14.00 3.26 -4.95
N GLU A 121 -13.07 4.23 -4.83
CA GLU A 121 -11.92 4.15 -3.90
C GLU A 121 -12.40 3.89 -2.47
N ARG A 122 -13.43 4.61 -2.02
CA ARG A 122 -14.00 4.46 -0.68
C ARG A 122 -14.63 3.08 -0.49
N ALA A 123 -15.47 2.63 -1.43
CA ALA A 123 -16.07 1.30 -1.39
C ALA A 123 -14.99 0.20 -1.40
N CYS A 124 -13.92 0.42 -2.16
CA CYS A 124 -12.80 -0.52 -2.23
C CYS A 124 -12.11 -0.65 -0.88
N GLN A 125 -11.80 0.47 -0.23
CA GLN A 125 -11.21 0.50 1.10
C GLN A 125 -12.11 -0.15 2.15
N GLU A 126 -13.43 0.02 2.06
CA GLU A 126 -14.39 -0.62 2.97
C GLU A 126 -14.52 -2.14 2.74
N VAL A 127 -14.39 -2.60 1.51
CA VAL A 127 -14.37 -4.04 1.18
C VAL A 127 -13.05 -4.66 1.61
N MET A 128 -11.92 -4.08 1.21
CA MET A 128 -10.61 -4.63 1.52
C MET A 128 -10.31 -4.55 3.00
N GLY A 129 -10.55 -3.42 3.68
CA GLY A 129 -10.42 -3.31 5.13
C GLY A 129 -9.10 -3.90 5.66
N TYR A 130 -9.21 -4.98 6.43
CA TYR A 130 -8.10 -5.77 6.99
C TYR A 130 -7.94 -7.15 6.32
N SER A 131 -8.56 -7.33 5.15
CA SER A 131 -8.65 -8.59 4.41
C SER A 131 -7.45 -8.82 3.49
N ASP A 132 -6.53 -7.86 3.38
CA ASP A 132 -5.36 -7.90 2.49
C ASP A 132 -4.47 -9.13 2.74
N THR A 133 -4.25 -9.47 4.00
CA THR A 133 -3.42 -10.61 4.40
C THR A 133 -4.15 -11.92 4.11
N ASP A 134 -5.43 -12.05 4.51
CA ASP A 134 -6.23 -13.26 4.31
C ASP A 134 -6.48 -13.57 2.82
N VAL A 135 -6.72 -12.53 2.01
CA VAL A 135 -6.88 -12.70 0.56
C VAL A 135 -5.56 -13.05 -0.11
N ALA A 136 -4.45 -12.46 0.33
CA ALA A 136 -3.14 -12.77 -0.21
C ALA A 136 -2.70 -14.21 0.11
N GLU A 137 -2.94 -14.67 1.34
CA GLU A 137 -2.70 -16.05 1.76
C GLU A 137 -3.50 -17.02 0.87
N TYR A 138 -4.80 -16.76 0.68
CA TYR A 138 -5.66 -17.59 -0.15
C TYR A 138 -5.18 -17.65 -1.60
N ILE A 139 -4.84 -16.50 -2.20
CA ILE A 139 -4.31 -16.43 -3.57
C ILE A 139 -2.99 -17.22 -3.67
N PHE A 140 -2.09 -17.05 -2.70
CA PHE A 140 -0.77 -17.69 -2.70
C PHE A 140 -0.87 -19.22 -2.61
N LYS A 141 -1.69 -19.73 -1.68
CA LYS A 141 -1.82 -21.17 -1.40
C LYS A 141 -2.70 -21.89 -2.41
N ALA A 142 -3.89 -21.34 -2.71
CA ALA A 142 -4.90 -22.02 -3.50
C ALA A 142 -4.79 -21.74 -5.00
N ARG A 143 -4.17 -20.62 -5.41
CA ARG A 143 -4.14 -20.14 -6.80
C ARG A 143 -5.54 -20.21 -7.45
N PRO A 144 -6.54 -19.56 -6.84
CA PRO A 144 -7.93 -19.73 -7.20
C PRO A 144 -8.23 -19.18 -8.61
N SER A 145 -9.29 -19.70 -9.23
CA SER A 145 -9.92 -18.99 -10.34
C SER A 145 -10.57 -17.69 -9.85
N ILE A 146 -10.86 -16.76 -10.77
CA ILE A 146 -11.56 -15.50 -10.45
C ILE A 146 -12.86 -15.78 -9.68
N ASN A 147 -13.66 -16.78 -10.09
CA ASN A 147 -14.91 -17.10 -9.42
C ASN A 147 -14.71 -17.61 -7.99
N ALA A 148 -13.70 -18.45 -7.76
CA ALA A 148 -13.38 -18.92 -6.42
C ALA A 148 -12.88 -17.77 -5.53
N LEU A 149 -12.07 -16.87 -6.09
CA LEU A 149 -11.62 -15.66 -5.38
C LEU A 149 -12.77 -14.71 -5.06
N VAL A 150 -13.70 -14.50 -5.99
CA VAL A 150 -14.92 -13.70 -5.76
C VAL A 150 -15.77 -14.30 -4.64
N ASN A 151 -16.00 -15.63 -4.66
CA ASN A 151 -16.80 -16.30 -3.64
C ASN A 151 -16.14 -16.14 -2.26
N TYR A 152 -14.83 -16.40 -2.18
CA TYR A 152 -14.08 -16.23 -0.94
C TYR A 152 -14.08 -14.78 -0.44
N LEU A 153 -13.62 -13.83 -1.27
CA LEU A 153 -13.48 -12.43 -0.86
C LEU A 153 -14.84 -11.79 -0.59
N CYS A 154 -15.79 -11.91 -1.51
CA CYS A 154 -17.06 -11.18 -1.46
C CYS A 154 -18.18 -11.89 -0.70
N GLY A 155 -18.12 -13.23 -0.65
CA GLY A 155 -19.11 -14.07 0.01
C GLY A 155 -18.69 -14.49 1.41
N ASP A 156 -17.46 -14.97 1.58
CA ASP A 156 -17.00 -15.55 2.85
C ASP A 156 -16.35 -14.52 3.78
N LEU A 157 -15.40 -13.75 3.26
CA LEU A 157 -14.53 -12.87 4.04
C LEU A 157 -15.19 -11.53 4.36
N THR A 158 -15.62 -10.78 3.34
CA THR A 158 -16.08 -9.39 3.50
C THR A 158 -17.61 -9.24 3.61
N LYS A 159 -18.35 -10.29 3.25
CA LYS A 159 -19.82 -10.29 3.11
C LYS A 159 -20.36 -9.19 2.20
N ALA A 160 -19.52 -8.61 1.33
CA ALA A 160 -19.86 -7.49 0.46
C ALA A 160 -21.00 -7.82 -0.52
N CYS A 161 -21.16 -9.09 -0.88
CA CYS A 161 -22.21 -9.56 -1.78
C CYS A 161 -23.33 -10.36 -1.08
N SER A 162 -23.36 -10.41 0.26
CA SER A 162 -24.37 -11.16 1.01
C SER A 162 -25.75 -10.50 0.98
N VAL A 163 -25.81 -9.19 0.74
CA VAL A 163 -27.05 -8.41 0.60
C VAL A 163 -27.15 -7.90 -0.83
N LYS A 164 -28.31 -8.10 -1.46
CA LYS A 164 -28.59 -7.54 -2.79
C LYS A 164 -28.68 -6.01 -2.67
N ALA A 165 -28.05 -5.30 -3.60
CA ALA A 165 -28.15 -3.85 -3.69
C ALA A 165 -29.62 -3.39 -3.74
N PRO A 166 -30.02 -2.41 -2.92
CA PRO A 166 -31.38 -1.85 -2.99
C PRO A 166 -31.57 -1.05 -4.29
N PRO A 167 -32.82 -0.79 -4.72
CA PRO A 167 -33.10 0.15 -5.80
C PRO A 167 -32.65 1.56 -5.43
N ILE A 168 -32.17 2.34 -6.41
CA ILE A 168 -31.77 3.74 -6.19
C ILE A 168 -33.00 4.62 -5.92
N PRO A 169 -32.90 5.62 -5.02
CA PRO A 169 -33.96 6.62 -4.83
C PRO A 169 -34.23 7.42 -6.10
N LYS A 170 -35.50 7.71 -6.38
CA LYS A 170 -35.92 8.47 -7.58
C LYS A 170 -35.45 9.93 -7.58
N ASP A 171 -35.19 10.48 -6.40
CA ASP A 171 -34.70 11.83 -6.16
C ASP A 171 -33.17 11.89 -5.99
N ARG A 172 -32.46 10.78 -6.22
CA ARG A 172 -31.00 10.77 -6.29
C ARG A 172 -30.55 11.72 -7.40
N ILE A 173 -29.57 12.56 -7.08
CA ILE A 173 -28.91 13.43 -8.06
C ILE A 173 -27.89 12.58 -8.85
N PRO A 174 -27.95 12.53 -10.19
CA PRO A 174 -26.96 11.81 -10.99
C PRO A 174 -25.52 12.28 -10.73
N GLY A 175 -24.55 11.41 -10.99
CA GLY A 175 -23.13 11.75 -10.91
C GLY A 175 -22.69 12.69 -12.02
N GLU A 176 -21.53 13.32 -11.83
CA GLU A 176 -20.85 14.01 -12.92
C GLU A 176 -20.49 13.05 -14.06
N PRO A 177 -20.57 13.47 -15.33
CA PRO A 177 -20.24 12.60 -16.44
C PRO A 177 -18.76 12.21 -16.43
N PHE A 178 -18.46 11.00 -16.92
CA PHE A 178 -17.09 10.58 -17.19
C PHE A 178 -16.38 11.54 -18.14
N VAL A 179 -15.23 12.07 -17.69
CA VAL A 179 -14.36 12.91 -18.52
C VAL A 179 -13.08 12.15 -18.77
N ALA A 180 -12.94 11.58 -19.97
CA ALA A 180 -11.72 10.89 -20.38
C ALA A 180 -10.52 11.85 -20.36
N LYS A 181 -9.40 11.41 -19.77
CA LYS A 181 -8.13 12.12 -19.88
C LYS A 181 -7.60 12.00 -21.30
N SER A 182 -6.78 12.96 -21.70
CA SER A 182 -5.98 12.79 -22.91
C SER A 182 -4.95 11.67 -22.72
N SER A 183 -4.57 10.95 -23.79
CA SER A 183 -3.56 9.88 -23.72
C SER A 183 -2.26 10.37 -23.06
N LYS A 184 -1.82 11.57 -23.43
CA LYS A 184 -0.58 12.17 -22.90
C LYS A 184 -0.67 12.44 -21.40
N GLU A 185 -1.81 12.93 -20.94
CA GLU A 185 -2.06 13.20 -19.52
C GLU A 185 -2.13 11.90 -18.72
N ALA A 186 -2.90 10.92 -19.20
CA ALA A 186 -2.99 9.61 -18.57
C ALA A 186 -1.62 8.91 -18.46
N GLU A 187 -0.83 8.91 -19.53
CA GLU A 187 0.52 8.35 -19.55
C GLU A 187 1.47 9.09 -18.59
N MET A 188 1.46 10.42 -18.62
CA MET A 188 2.29 11.23 -17.74
C MET A 188 1.96 10.98 -16.26
N GLU A 189 0.67 10.97 -15.90
CA GLU A 189 0.26 10.68 -14.53
C GLU A 189 0.61 9.26 -14.10
N LYS A 190 0.45 8.28 -15.00
CA LYS A 190 0.84 6.90 -14.73
C LYS A 190 2.33 6.77 -14.45
N ILE A 191 3.16 7.48 -15.21
CA ILE A 191 4.62 7.56 -14.96
C ILE A 191 4.87 8.17 -13.57
N LEU A 192 4.19 9.27 -13.23
CA LEU A 192 4.34 9.91 -11.92
C LEU A 192 3.92 8.98 -10.78
N ARG A 193 2.80 8.24 -10.90
CA ARG A 193 2.35 7.25 -9.92
C ARG A 193 3.35 6.11 -9.78
N SER A 194 3.87 5.57 -10.89
CA SER A 194 4.90 4.52 -10.85
C SER A 194 6.19 4.99 -10.17
N MET A 195 6.62 6.23 -10.42
CA MET A 195 7.77 6.83 -9.74
C MET A 195 7.52 7.00 -8.24
N GLN A 196 6.38 7.58 -7.85
CA GLN A 196 6.01 7.73 -6.44
C GLN A 196 5.91 6.37 -5.74
N GLY A 197 5.32 5.37 -6.39
CA GLY A 197 5.23 4.00 -5.91
C GLY A 197 6.60 3.40 -5.62
N LYS A 198 7.55 3.54 -6.55
CA LYS A 198 8.95 3.08 -6.38
C LYS A 198 9.66 3.80 -5.24
N VAL A 199 9.53 5.13 -5.15
CA VAL A 199 10.17 5.92 -4.08
C VAL A 199 9.63 5.51 -2.70
N LEU A 200 8.32 5.28 -2.58
CA LEU A 200 7.71 4.82 -1.33
C LEU A 200 8.23 3.42 -0.94
N ARG A 201 8.24 2.47 -1.88
CA ARG A 201 8.78 1.12 -1.65
C ARG A 201 10.25 1.15 -1.23
N GLN A 202 11.08 1.97 -1.87
CA GLN A 202 12.50 2.13 -1.51
C GLN A 202 12.69 2.68 -0.09
N LYS A 203 11.84 3.64 0.33
CA LYS A 203 11.86 4.16 1.71
C LYS A 203 11.47 3.08 2.72
N GLU A 204 10.48 2.26 2.40
CA GLU A 204 10.03 1.15 3.25
C GLU A 204 11.10 0.06 3.37
N THR A 205 11.74 -0.33 2.27
CA THR A 205 12.85 -1.30 2.30
C THR A 205 14.04 -0.79 3.09
N ALA A 206 14.44 0.48 2.90
CA ALA A 206 15.54 1.08 3.64
C ALA A 206 15.24 1.16 5.15
N LYS A 207 13.99 1.48 5.52
CA LYS A 207 13.53 1.50 6.91
C LYS A 207 13.55 0.10 7.54
N ALA A 208 13.10 -0.92 6.80
CA ALA A 208 13.11 -2.31 7.26
C ALA A 208 14.54 -2.83 7.48
N GLU A 209 15.44 -2.58 6.52
CA GLU A 209 16.85 -2.96 6.60
C GLU A 209 17.54 -2.29 7.80
N TRP A 210 17.33 -0.97 7.98
CA TRP A 210 17.88 -0.23 9.11
C TRP A 210 17.37 -0.78 10.46
N LYS A 211 16.06 -1.03 10.60
CA LYS A 211 15.51 -1.67 11.80
C LYS A 211 16.14 -3.04 12.06
N GLY A 212 16.35 -3.84 11.03
CA GLY A 212 17.02 -5.14 11.13
C GLY A 212 18.46 -5.01 11.66
N ARG A 213 19.24 -4.07 11.13
CA ARG A 213 20.61 -3.78 11.59
C ARG A 213 20.65 -3.35 13.06
N ILE A 214 19.71 -2.52 13.50
CA ILE A 214 19.62 -2.12 14.92
C ILE A 214 19.32 -3.34 15.80
N LEU A 215 18.32 -4.14 15.43
CA LEU A 215 17.91 -5.31 16.22
C LEU A 215 19.05 -6.33 16.35
N GLU A 216 19.78 -6.57 15.26
CA GLU A 216 20.92 -7.47 15.25
C GLU A 216 22.06 -6.95 16.14
N GLY A 217 22.36 -5.64 16.10
CA GLY A 217 23.34 -5.01 16.98
C GLY A 217 22.97 -5.15 18.47
N VAL A 218 21.69 -5.02 18.81
CA VAL A 218 21.18 -5.25 20.19
C VAL A 218 21.35 -6.70 20.61
N LYS A 219 21.00 -7.67 19.74
CA LYS A 219 21.18 -9.10 20.01
C LYS A 219 22.64 -9.47 20.24
N GLN A 220 23.55 -8.98 19.40
CA GLN A 220 24.99 -9.25 19.50
C GLN A 220 25.58 -8.66 20.79
N SER A 221 25.20 -7.44 21.14
CA SER A 221 25.60 -6.80 22.41
C SER A 221 25.08 -7.58 23.62
N GLY A 222 23.81 -8.01 23.58
CA GLY A 222 23.22 -8.85 24.64
C GLY A 222 23.93 -10.19 24.79
N ALA A 223 24.27 -10.86 23.68
CA ALA A 223 25.03 -12.11 23.69
C ALA A 223 26.45 -11.92 24.26
N ALA A 224 27.13 -10.82 23.92
CA ALA A 224 28.44 -10.48 24.45
C ALA A 224 28.39 -10.25 25.97
N ILE A 225 27.41 -9.47 26.45
CA ILE A 225 27.20 -9.22 27.89
C ILE A 225 26.91 -10.54 28.63
N LYS A 226 26.00 -11.36 28.10
CA LYS A 226 25.67 -12.67 28.70
C LYS A 226 26.89 -13.57 28.82
N LYS A 227 27.76 -13.59 27.79
CA LYS A 227 29.03 -14.33 27.82
C LYS A 227 29.97 -13.79 28.91
N HIS A 228 30.05 -12.47 29.08
CA HIS A 228 30.84 -11.84 30.15
C HIS A 228 30.30 -12.17 31.54
N VAL A 229 28.99 -12.09 31.76
CA VAL A 229 28.35 -12.43 33.04
C VAL A 229 28.59 -13.90 33.39
N ASN A 230 28.36 -14.82 32.46
CA ASN A 230 28.59 -16.25 32.68
C ASN A 230 30.06 -16.55 33.02
N ARG A 231 31.00 -15.88 32.36
CA ARG A 231 32.44 -16.01 32.66
C ARG A 231 32.78 -15.50 34.06
N SER A 232 32.21 -14.36 34.47
CA SER A 232 32.42 -13.80 35.81
C SER A 232 31.80 -14.69 36.90
N LEU A 233 30.59 -15.20 36.68
CA LEU A 233 29.93 -16.15 37.59
C LEU A 233 30.75 -17.43 37.78
N TYR A 234 31.25 -18.00 36.69
CA TYR A 234 32.12 -19.19 36.74
C TYR A 234 33.40 -18.94 37.55
N ARG A 235 34.04 -17.77 37.40
CA ARG A 235 35.23 -17.39 38.18
C ARG A 235 34.91 -17.27 39.67
N ILE A 236 33.79 -16.64 40.01
CA ILE A 236 33.33 -16.50 41.40
C ILE A 236 33.07 -17.88 42.01
N GLN A 237 32.34 -18.76 41.31
CA GLN A 237 32.08 -20.13 41.79
C GLN A 237 33.37 -20.92 42.04
N LYS A 238 34.33 -20.86 41.11
CA LYS A 238 35.63 -21.53 41.27
C LYS A 238 36.42 -20.98 42.46
N TRP A 239 36.42 -19.66 42.66
CA TRP A 239 37.07 -19.03 43.81
C TRP A 239 36.43 -19.44 45.14
N TRP A 240 35.10 -19.46 45.22
CA TRP A 240 34.36 -19.92 46.40
C TRP A 240 34.59 -21.41 46.71
N GLY A 241 34.68 -22.26 45.67
CA GLY A 241 34.97 -23.69 45.82
C GLY A 241 36.35 -23.97 46.43
N GLY A 242 37.39 -23.24 45.99
CA GLY A 242 38.76 -23.39 46.52
C GLY A 242 38.93 -22.90 47.96
N LYS A 243 38.09 -21.96 48.41
CA LYS A 243 38.14 -21.43 49.79
C LYS A 243 37.56 -22.42 50.81
N LYS A 244 36.61 -23.28 50.42
CA LYS A 244 36.03 -24.32 51.30
C LYS A 244 36.98 -25.50 51.56
N THR A 245 37.94 -25.75 50.68
CA THR A 245 38.91 -26.86 50.81
C THR A 245 40.15 -26.50 51.63
N GLY A 246 40.40 -25.21 51.90
CA GLY A 246 41.57 -24.74 52.69
C GLY A 246 41.33 -24.62 54.21
N GLY A 247 40.14 -24.94 54.71
CA GLY A 247 39.72 -24.67 56.10
C GLY A 247 39.80 -25.83 57.10
N LYS A 248 40.60 -26.87 56.86
CA LYS A 248 40.81 -27.96 57.85
C LYS A 248 42.28 -28.38 57.93
N ALA A 249 43.08 -27.66 58.71
CA ALA A 249 44.28 -28.19 59.35
C ALA A 249 44.80 -27.22 60.43
N SER A 250 44.16 -27.19 61.60
CA SER A 250 44.85 -26.78 62.84
C SER A 250 45.10 -28.04 63.65
N LYS A 251 46.34 -28.56 63.59
CA LYS A 251 46.79 -29.68 64.44
C LYS A 251 47.18 -29.13 65.81
N ALA A 252 46.69 -29.78 66.85
CA ALA A 252 47.05 -29.59 68.24
C ALA A 252 48.55 -29.84 68.46
N VAL A 253 49.19 -28.95 69.22
CA VAL A 253 50.52 -29.13 69.78
C VAL A 253 50.38 -29.88 71.10
N THR A 254 51.03 -31.05 71.21
CA THR A 254 51.28 -31.72 72.49
C THR A 254 52.79 -31.74 72.70
N LEU A 255 53.24 -31.00 73.72
CA LEU A 255 54.62 -30.97 74.22
C LEU A 255 54.92 -32.27 74.95
N GLY A 256 56.07 -32.88 74.64
CA GLY A 256 56.74 -33.86 75.49
C GLY A 256 58.09 -33.28 75.91
N GLY A 257 58.37 -33.32 77.21
CA GLY A 257 59.59 -32.81 77.84
C GLY A 257 59.31 -32.25 79.22
#